data_AF-A0A8J6C556-F1
#
_entry.id   AF-A0A8J6C556-F1
#
_cell.length_a   1.000
_cell.length_b   1.000
_cell.length_c   1.000
_cell.angle_alpha   90.00
_cell.angle_beta   90.00
_cell.angle_gamma   90.00
#
_symmetry.space_group_name_H-M   'P 1'
#
loop_
_entity.id
_entity.type
_entity.pdbx_description
1 polymer ?
#
loop_
_entity_poly.entity_id
_entity_poly.type
_entity_poly.pdbx_seq_one_letter_code
_entity_poly.pdbx_strand_id
1 'polypeptide(L)'
;MTLLLAMLFAVSQSYAYVLAPSMGAMRSQVSRADVSMGANSGQKCQMTGRGPNNANSISFSHRVSSRKQAINLHAKKYYSPELNGWIRMKLACRTMKTIDKYGIDKTAKKYGVDLNKYKISTSNPPATA
;
A
#
# COMPACT_ATOMS: atom_id res chain seq x y z
N MET A 1 -50.66 27.17 29.49
CA MET A 1 -49.38 26.80 30.13
C MET A 1 -48.53 25.80 29.33
N THR A 2 -48.98 25.31 28.17
CA THR A 2 -48.17 24.46 27.26
C THR A 2 -47.60 25.22 26.05
N LEU A 3 -48.23 26.31 25.61
CA LEU A 3 -47.75 27.13 24.49
C LEU A 3 -46.49 27.95 24.79
N LEU A 4 -46.28 28.33 26.06
CA LEU A 4 -45.12 29.16 26.47
C LEU A 4 -43.84 28.31 26.61
N LEU A 5 -43.96 27.01 26.89
CA LEU A 5 -42.83 26.07 26.96
C LEU A 5 -42.32 25.66 25.57
N ALA A 6 -43.20 25.61 24.56
CA ALA A 6 -42.83 25.29 23.18
C ALA A 6 -41.98 26.41 22.53
N MET A 7 -42.27 27.67 22.84
CA MET A 7 -41.51 28.82 22.32
C MET A 7 -40.10 28.90 22.94
N LEU A 8 -39.92 28.45 24.18
CA LEU A 8 -38.59 28.34 24.81
C LEU A 8 -37.74 27.21 24.18
N PHE A 9 -38.36 26.09 23.81
CA PHE A 9 -37.66 25.04 23.04
C PHE A 9 -37.26 25.53 21.64
N ALA A 10 -38.14 26.26 20.94
CA ALA A 10 -37.86 26.78 19.60
C ALA A 10 -36.75 27.87 19.58
N VAL A 11 -36.74 28.76 20.58
CA VAL A 11 -35.69 29.79 20.68
C VAL A 11 -34.34 29.18 21.10
N SER A 12 -34.35 28.10 21.89
CA SER A 12 -33.12 27.37 22.26
C SER A 12 -32.49 26.64 21.08
N GLN A 13 -33.30 26.07 20.18
CA GLN A 13 -32.81 25.44 18.95
C GLN A 13 -32.26 26.47 17.96
N SER A 14 -32.83 27.67 17.91
CA SER A 14 -32.40 28.74 17.00
C SER A 14 -31.01 29.31 17.37
N TYR A 15 -30.70 29.42 18.67
CA TYR A 15 -29.40 29.95 19.13
C TYR A 15 -28.22 29.00 18.89
N ALA A 16 -28.47 27.70 18.76
CA ALA A 16 -27.42 26.71 18.50
C ALA A 16 -26.84 26.79 17.07
N TYR A 17 -27.59 27.33 16.10
CA TYR A 17 -27.15 27.37 14.70
C TYR A 17 -26.27 28.57 14.34
N VAL A 18 -26.27 29.65 15.12
CA VAL A 18 -25.57 30.90 14.79
C VAL A 18 -24.12 30.93 15.31
N LEU A 19 -23.75 30.01 16.19
CA LEU A 19 -22.39 29.83 16.73
C LEU A 19 -21.75 28.49 16.33
N ALA A 20 -22.26 27.83 15.29
CA ALA A 20 -21.56 26.73 14.68
C ALA A 20 -20.41 27.31 13.83
N PRO A 21 -19.13 27.09 14.18
CA PRO A 21 -18.05 27.37 13.23
C PRO A 21 -18.38 26.59 11.97
N SER A 22 -18.21 27.22 10.81
CA SER A 22 -18.27 26.57 9.51
C SER A 22 -17.25 25.42 9.51
N MET A 23 -17.68 24.25 9.97
CA MET A 23 -16.97 23.00 9.78
C MET A 23 -17.13 22.67 8.31
N GLY A 24 -16.31 23.37 7.51
CA GLY A 24 -15.97 22.96 6.17
C GLY A 24 -15.75 21.47 6.20
N ALA A 25 -16.47 20.79 5.31
CA ALA A 25 -16.46 19.36 5.09
C ALA A 25 -15.14 18.76 5.55
N MET A 26 -15.20 17.99 6.63
CA MET A 26 -14.11 17.11 7.02
C MET A 26 -13.94 16.20 5.81
N ARG A 27 -12.99 16.56 4.95
CA ARG A 27 -12.51 15.73 3.86
C ARG A 27 -12.25 14.39 4.52
N SER A 28 -13.00 13.39 4.07
CA SER A 28 -12.76 11.99 4.37
C SER A 28 -11.26 11.80 4.52
N GLN A 29 -10.81 11.46 5.72
CA GLN A 29 -9.49 10.87 5.89
C GLN A 29 -9.59 9.49 5.25
N VAL A 30 -9.62 9.48 3.91
CA VAL A 30 -9.06 8.38 3.16
C VAL A 30 -7.67 8.26 3.77
N SER A 31 -7.47 7.09 4.36
CA SER A 31 -6.22 6.61 4.91
C SER A 31 -5.09 6.92 3.93
N ARG A 32 -3.85 6.79 4.38
CA ARG A 32 -2.61 6.84 3.57
C ARG A 32 -2.55 5.72 2.50
N ALA A 33 -3.67 5.38 1.86
CA ALA A 33 -3.84 4.43 0.78
C ALA A 33 -3.31 4.96 -0.56
N ASP A 34 -2.86 6.21 -0.64
CA ASP A 34 -2.42 6.81 -1.90
C ASP A 34 -0.90 6.96 -1.98
N VAL A 35 -0.13 6.01 -1.43
CA VAL A 35 1.19 5.78 -2.03
C VAL A 35 0.90 5.16 -3.38
N SER A 36 0.89 6.01 -4.40
CA SER A 36 0.87 5.75 -5.84
C SER A 36 1.64 4.48 -6.23
N MET A 37 1.00 3.34 -6.00
CA MET A 37 1.41 2.02 -6.40
C MET A 37 0.83 1.83 -7.79
N GLY A 38 1.27 2.67 -8.72
CA GLY A 38 0.74 2.77 -10.07
C GLY A 38 1.73 3.44 -11.01
N ALA A 39 3.03 3.20 -10.81
CA ALA A 39 4.07 3.57 -11.75
C ALA A 39 5.27 2.65 -11.52
N ASN A 40 5.73 1.98 -12.56
CA ASN A 40 6.98 1.22 -12.57
C ASN A 40 8.16 2.20 -12.45
N SER A 41 8.37 2.76 -11.26
CA SER A 41 9.38 3.80 -11.00
C SER A 41 10.27 3.38 -9.83
N GLY A 42 11.37 2.72 -10.18
CA GLY A 42 12.48 2.46 -9.28
C GLY A 42 12.80 0.98 -9.07
N GLN A 43 14.08 0.72 -8.76
CA GLN A 43 14.61 -0.58 -8.35
C GLN A 43 14.08 -0.98 -6.95
N LYS A 44 12.76 -1.06 -6.78
CA LYS A 44 12.08 -1.40 -5.52
C LYS A 44 11.39 -2.75 -5.61
N CYS A 45 11.43 -3.50 -4.50
CA CYS A 45 10.68 -4.74 -4.35
C CYS A 45 9.19 -4.43 -4.16
N GLN A 46 8.32 -5.03 -4.97
CA GLN A 46 6.88 -4.70 -4.96
C GLN A 46 6.14 -5.16 -3.71
N MET A 47 6.62 -6.21 -3.03
CA MET A 47 5.99 -6.69 -1.81
C MET A 47 6.57 -6.09 -0.52
N THR A 48 7.87 -5.73 -0.50
CA THR A 48 8.52 -5.22 0.73
C THR A 48 8.88 -3.74 0.67
N GLY A 49 8.77 -3.09 -0.49
CA GLY A 49 9.14 -1.69 -0.69
C GLY A 49 10.64 -1.38 -0.62
N ARG A 50 11.50 -2.38 -0.35
CA ARG A 50 12.95 -2.20 -0.26
C ARG A 50 13.51 -1.61 -1.56
N GLY A 51 14.34 -0.58 -1.47
CA GLY A 51 14.97 0.12 -2.59
C GLY A 51 16.50 0.03 -2.59
N PRO A 52 17.16 0.59 -3.63
CA PRO A 52 18.62 0.56 -3.74
C PRO A 52 19.27 1.34 -2.60
N ASN A 53 20.43 0.87 -2.14
CA ASN A 53 21.22 1.52 -1.11
C ASN A 53 22.24 2.50 -1.73
N ASN A 54 22.53 3.60 -1.05
CA ASN A 54 23.64 4.50 -1.43
C ASN A 54 24.93 3.95 -0.81
N ALA A 55 25.99 3.85 -1.60
CA ALA A 55 27.28 3.37 -1.14
C ALA A 55 28.43 4.09 -1.87
N ASN A 56 29.64 3.97 -1.34
CA ASN A 56 30.84 4.50 -1.94
C ASN A 56 31.67 3.38 -2.58
N SER A 57 32.25 3.64 -3.74
CA SER A 57 33.35 2.86 -4.30
C SER A 57 34.66 3.49 -3.84
N ILE A 58 35.50 2.72 -3.16
CA ILE A 58 36.78 3.18 -2.65
C ILE A 58 37.87 2.54 -3.52
N SER A 59 38.73 3.36 -4.13
CA SER A 59 39.89 2.86 -4.87
C SER A 59 41.07 2.56 -3.94
N PHE A 60 42.08 1.85 -4.44
CA PHE A 60 43.34 1.59 -3.69
C PHE A 60 43.99 2.88 -3.16
N SER A 61 43.91 3.97 -3.94
CA SER A 61 44.37 5.32 -3.54
C SER A 61 43.42 6.09 -2.62
N HIS A 62 42.41 5.43 -2.04
CA HIS A 62 41.34 6.04 -1.21
C HIS A 62 40.51 7.14 -1.89
N ARG A 63 40.56 7.26 -3.22
CA ARG A 63 39.61 8.11 -3.96
C ARG A 63 38.21 7.49 -3.88
N VAL A 64 37.24 8.31 -3.47
CA VAL A 64 35.85 7.91 -3.20
C VAL A 64 34.95 8.38 -4.34
N SER A 65 34.14 7.46 -4.89
CA SER A 65 33.08 7.79 -5.83
C SER A 65 31.74 7.24 -5.35
N SER A 66 30.67 8.03 -5.44
CA SER A 66 29.33 7.60 -5.04
C SER A 66 28.75 6.62 -6.05
N ARG A 67 28.14 5.52 -5.59
CA ARG A 67 27.42 4.55 -6.41
C ARG A 67 26.14 4.09 -5.72
N LYS A 68 25.19 3.58 -6.50
CA LYS A 68 23.98 2.93 -5.97
C LYS A 68 24.16 1.41 -6.01
N GLN A 69 23.89 0.75 -4.89
CA GLN A 69 23.80 -0.70 -4.79
C GLN A 69 22.36 -1.12 -5.09
N ALA A 70 22.15 -1.64 -6.30
CA ALA A 70 20.85 -2.15 -6.71
C ALA A 70 20.48 -3.42 -5.94
N ILE A 71 19.18 -3.58 -5.64
CA ILE A 71 18.65 -4.85 -5.12
C ILE A 71 18.61 -5.88 -6.25
N ASN A 72 18.93 -7.13 -5.94
CA ASN A 72 18.68 -8.24 -6.85
C ASN A 72 17.16 -8.51 -6.97
N LEU A 73 16.56 -7.98 -8.04
CA LEU A 73 15.14 -8.02 -8.33
C LEU A 73 14.87 -8.93 -9.52
N HIS A 74 13.91 -9.84 -9.37
CA HIS A 74 13.45 -10.72 -10.43
C HIS A 74 11.94 -10.64 -10.60
N ALA A 75 11.47 -10.68 -11.84
CA ALA A 75 10.06 -10.81 -12.15
C ALA A 75 9.69 -12.30 -12.13
N LYS A 76 8.82 -12.71 -11.21
CA LYS A 76 8.37 -14.10 -11.09
C LYS A 76 6.84 -14.17 -10.97
N LYS A 77 6.28 -15.30 -11.42
CA LYS A 77 4.86 -15.61 -11.31
C LYS A 77 4.61 -16.49 -10.09
N TYR A 78 3.62 -16.14 -9.28
CA TYR A 78 3.16 -16.91 -8.13
C TYR A 78 1.66 -17.18 -8.26
N TYR A 79 1.22 -18.35 -7.80
CA TYR A 79 -0.21 -18.67 -7.70
C TYR A 79 -0.71 -18.30 -6.31
N SER A 80 -1.86 -17.61 -6.23
CA SER A 80 -2.56 -17.33 -4.98
C SER A 80 -3.85 -18.15 -4.93
N PRO A 81 -3.98 -19.05 -3.94
CA PRO A 81 -5.22 -19.76 -3.67
C PRO A 81 -6.38 -18.83 -3.29
N GLU A 82 -6.13 -17.75 -2.54
CA GLU A 82 -7.20 -16.83 -2.10
C GLU A 82 -7.82 -16.05 -3.27
N LEU A 83 -7.01 -15.73 -4.29
CA LEU A 83 -7.47 -15.00 -5.47
C LEU A 83 -7.78 -15.91 -6.68
N ASN A 84 -7.61 -17.22 -6.53
CA ASN A 84 -7.73 -18.23 -7.61
C ASN A 84 -7.04 -17.78 -8.90
N GLY A 85 -5.80 -17.28 -8.79
CA GLY A 85 -5.18 -16.57 -9.89
C GLY A 85 -3.67 -16.49 -9.82
N TRP A 86 -3.09 -16.24 -10.99
CA TRP A 86 -1.67 -15.99 -11.12
C TRP A 86 -1.34 -14.51 -10.95
N ILE A 87 -0.25 -14.27 -10.23
CA ILE A 87 0.22 -12.94 -9.88
C ILE A 87 1.64 -12.78 -10.42
N ARG A 88 1.93 -11.68 -11.12
CA ARG A 88 3.28 -11.37 -11.61
C ARG A 88 3.81 -10.11 -10.94
N MET A 89 4.93 -10.25 -10.24
CA MET A 89 5.56 -9.13 -9.54
C MET A 89 7.08 -9.18 -9.58
N LYS A 90 7.71 -8.00 -9.51
CA LYS A 90 9.16 -7.82 -9.32
C LYS A 90 9.49 -7.91 -7.83
N LEU A 91 10.23 -8.95 -7.46
CA LEU A 91 10.52 -9.31 -6.09
C LEU A 91 12.02 -9.40 -5.84
N ALA A 92 12.43 -9.04 -4.63
CA ALA A 92 13.79 -9.27 -4.17
C ALA A 92 13.99 -10.76 -3.85
N CYS A 93 15.20 -11.29 -4.05
CA CYS A 93 15.49 -12.71 -3.77
C CYS A 93 15.20 -13.12 -2.32
N ARG A 94 15.43 -12.22 -1.36
CA ARG A 94 15.09 -12.47 0.05
C ARG A 94 13.57 -12.61 0.26
N THR A 95 12.79 -11.84 -0.47
CA THR A 95 11.33 -11.93 -0.45
C THR A 95 10.86 -13.23 -1.11
N MET A 96 11.47 -13.65 -2.22
CA MET A 96 11.17 -14.95 -2.84
C MET A 96 11.34 -16.10 -1.83
N LYS A 97 12.48 -16.16 -1.12
CA LYS A 97 12.70 -17.15 -0.05
C LYS A 97 11.63 -17.11 1.05
N THR A 98 11.06 -15.94 1.33
CA THR A 98 10.00 -15.78 2.33
C THR A 98 8.68 -16.32 1.81
N ILE A 99 8.36 -16.05 0.54
CA ILE A 99 7.16 -16.58 -0.14
C ILE A 99 7.24 -18.11 -0.20
N ASP A 100 8.39 -18.65 -0.56
CA ASP A 100 8.57 -20.10 -0.66
C ASP A 100 8.39 -20.80 0.72
N LYS A 101 8.70 -20.09 1.82
CA LYS A 101 8.53 -20.61 3.19
C LYS A 101 7.11 -20.49 3.74
N TYR A 102 6.43 -19.36 3.52
CA TYR A 102 5.16 -19.06 4.19
C TYR A 102 3.94 -19.02 3.24
N GLY A 103 4.16 -19.03 1.93
CA GLY A 103 3.14 -18.79 0.92
C GLY A 103 2.96 -17.31 0.58
N ILE A 104 2.36 -17.04 -0.59
CA ILE A 104 2.18 -15.67 -1.08
C ILE A 104 1.18 -14.88 -0.23
N ASP A 105 0.06 -15.47 0.16
CA ASP A 105 -1.03 -14.77 0.84
C ASP A 105 -0.66 -14.39 2.28
N LYS A 106 -0.02 -15.30 3.03
CA LYS A 106 0.50 -15.00 4.37
C LYS A 106 1.55 -13.90 4.33
N THR A 107 2.41 -13.92 3.31
CA THR A 107 3.45 -12.92 3.13
C THR A 107 2.85 -11.56 2.76
N ALA A 108 1.84 -11.53 1.90
CA ALA A 108 1.13 -10.30 1.52
C ALA A 108 0.42 -9.67 2.72
N LYS A 109 -0.27 -10.47 3.54
CA LYS A 109 -0.90 -10.02 4.80
C LYS A 109 0.14 -9.42 5.76
N LYS A 110 1.30 -10.06 5.90
CA LYS A 110 2.40 -9.55 6.75
C LYS A 110 2.90 -8.17 6.32
N TYR A 111 2.95 -7.89 5.02
CA TYR A 111 3.45 -6.61 4.50
C TYR A 111 2.32 -5.63 4.15
N GLY A 112 1.05 -6.00 4.37
CA GLY A 112 -0.12 -5.16 4.06
C GLY A 112 -0.23 -4.82 2.57
N VAL A 113 0.06 -5.77 1.68
CA VAL A 113 0.08 -5.55 0.23
C VAL A 113 -1.14 -6.16 -0.44
N ASP A 114 -1.82 -5.35 -1.25
CA ASP A 114 -2.95 -5.79 -2.07
C ASP A 114 -2.49 -6.56 -3.30
N LEU A 115 -2.85 -7.85 -3.36
CA LEU A 115 -2.45 -8.76 -4.43
C LEU A 115 -3.25 -8.57 -5.72
N ASN A 116 -4.47 -8.03 -5.65
CA ASN A 116 -5.35 -7.80 -6.81
C ASN A 116 -4.70 -6.94 -7.89
N LYS A 117 -3.86 -5.99 -7.48
CA LYS A 117 -3.13 -5.11 -8.39
C LYS A 117 -2.19 -5.86 -9.34
N TYR A 118 -1.67 -7.02 -8.93
CA TYR A 118 -0.63 -7.75 -9.66
C TYR A 118 -1.18 -8.99 -10.40
N LYS A 119 -2.50 -9.16 -10.41
CA LYS A 119 -3.19 -10.27 -11.06
C LYS A 119 -3.01 -10.22 -12.58
N ILE A 120 -2.73 -11.36 -13.20
CA ILE A 120 -2.73 -11.52 -14.66
C ILE A 120 -4.18 -11.79 -15.11
N SER A 121 -4.65 -11.12 -16.17
CA SER A 121 -6.02 -11.27 -16.69
C SER A 121 -6.29 -12.65 -17.32
N THR A 122 -5.26 -13.35 -17.79
CA THR A 122 -5.37 -14.69 -18.37
C THR A 122 -5.38 -15.76 -17.27
N SER A 123 -6.55 -16.10 -16.73
CA SER A 123 -6.69 -17.17 -15.73
C SER A 123 -7.03 -18.50 -16.41
N ASN A 124 -6.01 -19.20 -16.92
CA ASN A 124 -6.08 -20.66 -16.87
C ASN A 124 -5.66 -21.04 -15.45
N PRO A 125 -6.56 -21.53 -14.58
CA PRO A 125 -6.16 -22.12 -13.31
C PRO A 125 -5.14 -23.23 -13.58
N PRO A 126 -4.17 -23.47 -12.67
CA PRO A 126 -3.24 -24.59 -12.85
C PRO A 126 -4.07 -25.84 -13.13
N ALA A 127 -3.77 -26.54 -14.23
CA ALA A 127 -4.42 -27.81 -14.53
C ALA A 127 -4.18 -28.71 -13.31
N THR A 128 -5.26 -28.99 -12.58
CA THR A 128 -5.24 -29.86 -11.41
C THR A 128 -4.70 -31.22 -11.85
N ALA A 129 -3.62 -31.67 -11.21
CA ALA A 129 -3.12 -33.04 -11.35
C ALA A 129 -3.96 -33.99 -10.50
#